data_AF-A0A3S1ATF2-F1
#
_entry.id   AF-A0A3S1ATF2-F1
#
_cell.length_a   1.000
_cell.length_b   1.000
_cell.length_c   1.000
_cell.angle_alpha   90.00
_cell.angle_beta   90.00
_cell.angle_gamma   90.00
#
_symmetry.space_group_name_H-M   'P 1'
#
loop_
_entity.id
_entity.type
_entity.pdbx_description
1 polymer ?
#
loop_
_entity_poly.entity_id
_entity_poly.type
_entity_poly.pdbx_seq_one_letter_code
_entity_poly.pdbx_strand_id
1 'polypeptide(L)'
;MSFQPETWPPTPHRHVVNSSSLAQIGGLAMTKTDLVVCYAALDGHFRRLETQSRQWSDKQAEIARVERDVERILKNEEEARDAYARRLQARTETEDLLARMQKHEPGVSLWGYQSPARKRLSDMRRAVTEHTRAMQVAQERQVLAVTAAKRARGQLAAARARFNRWQEAQIEKIDPRAVELEMTGLQQRMGFLLRHLSEADIDEAVMSNRVSRQEAQTVRQALRSRQWEDLER
;
A
#
# COMPACT_ATOMS: atom_id res chain seq x y z
N MET A 1 -20.44 -28.12 -32.77
CA MET A 1 -19.34 -28.86 -32.11
C MET A 1 -19.44 -28.61 -30.63
N SER A 2 -19.93 -29.60 -29.89
CA SER A 2 -20.20 -29.55 -28.46
C SER A 2 -18.93 -29.94 -27.71
N PHE A 3 -18.39 -29.02 -26.91
CA PHE A 3 -17.23 -29.28 -26.05
C PHE A 3 -17.71 -30.02 -24.81
N GLN A 4 -17.27 -31.27 -24.64
CA GLN A 4 -17.40 -31.99 -23.38
C GLN A 4 -16.26 -31.57 -22.45
N PRO A 5 -16.51 -31.28 -21.15
CA PRO A 5 -15.44 -31.03 -20.20
C PRO A 5 -14.82 -32.36 -19.76
N GLU A 6 -13.53 -32.52 -20.04
CA GLU A 6 -12.71 -33.62 -19.55
C GLU A 6 -12.70 -33.66 -18.02
N THR A 7 -13.00 -34.83 -17.48
CA THR A 7 -12.94 -35.16 -16.06
C THR A 7 -11.48 -35.17 -15.61
N TRP A 8 -11.12 -34.19 -14.78
CA TRP A 8 -9.84 -34.15 -14.09
C TRP A 8 -9.71 -35.33 -13.10
N PRO A 9 -8.52 -35.93 -12.96
CA PRO A 9 -8.30 -37.01 -12.01
C PRO A 9 -8.41 -36.51 -10.55
N PRO A 10 -8.86 -37.35 -9.59
CA PRO A 10 -8.95 -36.96 -8.19
C PRO A 10 -7.54 -36.67 -7.65
N THR A 11 -7.36 -35.46 -7.13
CA THR A 11 -6.17 -35.03 -6.41
C THR A 11 -5.96 -35.92 -5.17
N PRO A 12 -4.71 -36.28 -4.83
CA PRO A 12 -4.42 -37.12 -3.67
C PRO A 12 -4.86 -36.40 -2.38
N HIS A 13 -5.64 -37.11 -1.57
CA HIS A 13 -6.16 -36.67 -0.28
C HIS A 13 -5.03 -36.17 0.64
N ARG A 14 -4.80 -34.86 0.66
CA ARG A 14 -4.26 -34.19 1.85
C ARG A 14 -5.42 -34.04 2.81
N HIS A 15 -5.24 -34.51 4.06
CA HIS A 15 -6.19 -34.30 5.14
C HIS A 15 -6.36 -32.79 5.41
N VAL A 16 -7.20 -32.15 4.60
CA VAL A 16 -7.93 -30.96 4.99
C VAL A 16 -8.87 -31.43 6.07
N VAL A 17 -8.64 -31.00 7.30
CA VAL A 17 -9.65 -31.14 8.36
C VAL A 17 -10.80 -30.23 7.94
N ASN A 18 -11.68 -30.77 7.09
CA ASN A 18 -12.89 -30.11 6.66
C ASN A 18 -13.69 -29.74 7.90
N SER A 19 -14.38 -28.60 7.87
CA SER A 19 -15.35 -28.16 8.88
C SER A 19 -16.42 -29.21 9.20
N SER A 20 -16.63 -30.18 8.32
CA SER A 20 -17.48 -31.37 8.53
C SER A 20 -16.91 -32.38 9.54
N SER A 21 -15.60 -32.37 9.82
CA SER A 21 -14.98 -33.23 10.84
C SER A 21 -15.28 -32.77 12.27
N LEU A 22 -15.67 -31.50 12.49
CA LEU A 22 -16.14 -31.04 13.80
C LEU A 22 -17.63 -31.37 14.02
N ALA A 23 -18.42 -31.55 12.96
CA ALA A 23 -19.82 -31.98 13.07
C ALA A 23 -19.94 -33.52 13.25
N GLN A 24 -18.97 -34.29 12.76
CA GLN A 24 -18.82 -35.72 13.05
C GLN A 24 -18.25 -36.03 14.45
N ILE A 25 -18.02 -35.01 15.28
CA ILE A 25 -17.68 -35.16 16.70
C ILE A 25 -18.93 -35.34 17.58
N GLY A 26 -20.14 -35.25 17.02
CA GLY A 26 -21.40 -35.50 17.72
C GLY A 26 -21.64 -36.96 18.19
N GLY A 27 -20.71 -37.88 17.94
CA GLY A 27 -20.85 -39.31 18.30
C GLY A 27 -19.73 -39.91 19.16
N LEU A 28 -18.65 -39.17 19.43
CA LEU A 28 -17.55 -39.62 20.29
C LEU A 28 -17.38 -38.57 21.40
N ALA A 29 -17.60 -38.97 22.65
CA ALA A 29 -17.40 -38.10 23.79
C ALA A 29 -15.93 -37.64 23.82
N MET A 30 -15.66 -36.42 23.34
CA MET A 30 -14.33 -35.82 23.44
C MET A 30 -13.97 -35.65 24.90
N THR A 31 -12.78 -36.11 25.25
CA THR A 31 -12.22 -35.91 26.59
C THR A 31 -11.73 -34.47 26.71
N LYS A 32 -11.59 -33.98 27.95
CA LYS A 32 -11.06 -32.63 28.18
C LYS A 32 -9.63 -32.46 27.65
N THR A 33 -8.82 -33.52 27.65
CA THR A 33 -7.49 -33.50 27.03
C THR A 33 -7.56 -33.37 25.51
N ASP A 34 -8.58 -33.93 24.83
CA ASP A 34 -8.82 -33.71 23.39
C ASP A 34 -9.14 -32.23 23.11
N LEU A 35 -9.84 -31.54 24.02
CA LEU A 35 -10.11 -30.11 23.90
C LEU A 35 -8.82 -29.26 23.99
N VAL A 36 -7.84 -29.66 24.81
CA VAL A 36 -6.52 -28.99 24.90
C VAL A 36 -5.76 -29.15 23.59
N VAL A 37 -5.75 -30.36 23.01
CA VAL A 37 -5.12 -30.62 21.70
C VAL A 37 -5.77 -29.78 20.61
N CYS A 38 -7.11 -29.72 20.58
CA CYS A 38 -7.84 -28.88 19.63
C CYS A 38 -7.48 -27.41 19.80
N TYR A 39 -7.38 -26.90 21.04
CA TYR A 39 -6.99 -25.52 21.26
C TYR A 39 -5.58 -25.23 20.73
N ALA A 40 -4.59 -26.07 21.05
CA ALA A 40 -3.21 -25.89 20.61
C ALA A 40 -3.10 -25.91 19.08
N ALA A 41 -3.82 -26.81 18.41
CA ALA A 41 -3.88 -26.88 16.95
C ALA A 41 -4.51 -25.61 16.33
N LEU A 42 -5.60 -25.10 16.92
CA LEU A 42 -6.26 -23.88 16.46
C LEU A 42 -5.40 -22.64 16.69
N ASP A 43 -4.71 -22.52 17.83
CA ASP A 43 -3.76 -21.42 18.11
C ASP A 43 -2.62 -21.40 17.08
N GLY A 44 -2.04 -22.57 16.77
CA GLY A 44 -1.01 -22.69 15.73
C GLY A 44 -1.51 -22.34 14.32
N HIS A 45 -2.79 -22.58 14.03
CA HIS A 45 -3.40 -22.15 12.76
C HIS A 45 -3.65 -20.64 12.74
N PHE A 46 -4.22 -20.10 13.81
CA PHE A 46 -4.51 -18.68 13.98
C PHE A 46 -3.26 -17.83 13.80
N ARG A 47 -2.14 -18.18 14.45
CA ARG A 47 -0.86 -17.44 14.32
C ARG A 47 -0.28 -17.44 12.92
N ARG A 48 -0.49 -18.53 12.16
CA ARG A 48 -0.07 -18.60 10.75
C ARG A 48 -0.88 -17.64 9.89
N LEU A 49 -2.20 -17.62 10.05
CA LEU A 49 -3.09 -16.68 9.36
C LEU A 49 -2.80 -15.23 9.75
N GLU A 50 -2.52 -14.96 11.02
CA GLU A 50 -2.15 -13.63 11.50
C GLU A 50 -0.85 -13.14 10.84
N THR A 51 0.16 -14.01 10.74
CA THR A 51 1.43 -13.69 10.08
C THR A 51 1.22 -13.38 8.59
N GLN A 52 0.38 -14.15 7.91
CA GLN A 52 0.03 -13.91 6.50
C GLN A 52 -0.73 -12.59 6.32
N SER A 53 -1.70 -12.31 7.19
CA SER A 53 -2.45 -11.05 7.18
C SER A 53 -1.54 -9.84 7.37
N ARG A 54 -0.58 -9.91 8.31
CA ARG A 54 0.42 -8.85 8.50
C ARG A 54 1.29 -8.63 7.27
N GLN A 55 1.81 -9.70 6.66
CA GLN A 55 2.60 -9.60 5.44
C GLN A 55 1.82 -8.96 4.28
N TRP A 56 0.53 -9.29 4.16
CA TRP A 56 -0.36 -8.68 3.20
C TRP A 56 -0.52 -7.18 3.45
N SER A 57 -0.79 -6.80 4.70
CA SER A 57 -0.94 -5.40 5.11
C SER A 57 0.33 -4.59 4.83
N ASP A 58 1.50 -5.12 5.16
CA ASP A 58 2.80 -4.47 4.92
C ASP A 58 3.02 -4.23 3.41
N LYS A 59 2.67 -5.21 2.58
CA LYS A 59 2.79 -5.09 1.11
C LYS A 59 1.83 -4.06 0.53
N GLN A 60 0.60 -3.98 1.03
CA GLN A 60 -0.33 -2.91 0.66
C GLN A 60 0.17 -1.54 1.10
N ALA A 61 0.73 -1.44 2.32
CA ALA A 61 1.29 -0.20 2.84
C ALA A 61 2.50 0.27 2.02
N GLU A 62 3.32 -0.64 1.51
CA GLU A 62 4.43 -0.36 0.60
C GLU A 62 3.92 0.31 -0.70
N ILE A 63 2.89 -0.25 -1.34
CA ILE A 63 2.27 0.31 -2.54
C ILE A 63 1.69 1.69 -2.26
N ALA A 64 0.93 1.85 -1.17
CA ALA A 64 0.32 3.12 -0.80
C ALA A 64 1.36 4.23 -0.50
N ARG A 65 2.58 3.86 -0.07
CA ARG A 65 3.70 4.81 0.04
C ARG A 65 4.19 5.25 -1.33
N VAL A 66 4.42 4.29 -2.24
CA VAL A 66 4.87 4.58 -3.61
C VAL A 66 3.85 5.43 -4.36
N GLU A 67 2.55 5.15 -4.21
CA GLU A 67 1.46 5.93 -4.81
C GLU A 67 1.49 7.39 -4.37
N ARG A 68 1.61 7.65 -3.06
CA ARG A 68 1.73 9.01 -2.53
C ARG A 68 2.97 9.73 -3.05
N ASP A 69 4.09 9.02 -3.17
CA ASP A 69 5.31 9.60 -3.73
C ASP A 69 5.14 9.95 -5.22
N VAL A 70 4.46 9.09 -6.00
CA VAL A 70 4.14 9.36 -7.41
C VAL A 70 3.21 10.57 -7.52
N GLU A 71 2.14 10.64 -6.73
CA GLU A 71 1.21 11.78 -6.72
C GLU A 71 1.94 13.09 -6.45
N ARG A 72 2.83 13.13 -5.44
CA ARG A 72 3.65 14.30 -5.14
C ARG A 72 4.54 14.69 -6.32
N ILE A 73 5.17 13.72 -6.98
CA ILE A 73 6.03 13.99 -8.14
C ILE A 73 5.22 14.51 -9.33
N LEU A 74 4.02 13.99 -9.56
CA LEU A 74 3.12 14.47 -10.62
C LEU A 74 2.64 15.89 -10.36
N LYS A 75 2.31 16.22 -9.11
CA LYS A 75 1.98 17.59 -8.72
C LYS A 75 3.13 18.55 -8.99
N ASN A 76 4.36 18.17 -8.66
CA ASN A 76 5.54 18.98 -8.95
C ASN A 76 5.78 19.17 -10.46
N GLU A 77 5.48 18.15 -11.28
CA GLU A 77 5.54 18.25 -12.74
C GLU A 77 4.52 19.28 -13.27
N GLU A 78 3.30 19.25 -12.76
CA GLU A 78 2.24 20.19 -13.12
C GLU A 78 2.61 21.62 -12.71
N GLU A 79 3.04 21.84 -11.46
CA GLU A 79 3.50 23.14 -10.99
C GLU A 79 4.67 23.69 -11.84
N ALA A 80 5.60 22.84 -12.26
CA ALA A 80 6.69 23.22 -13.14
C ALA A 80 6.22 23.63 -14.54
N ARG A 81 5.21 22.95 -15.09
CA ARG A 81 4.57 23.32 -16.37
C ARG A 81 3.87 24.67 -16.28
N ASP A 82 3.11 24.90 -15.22
CA ASP A 82 2.38 26.15 -15.02
C ASP A 82 3.34 27.32 -14.79
N ALA A 83 4.44 27.09 -14.07
CA ALA A 83 5.49 28.10 -13.92
C ALA A 83 6.15 28.45 -15.25
N TYR A 84 6.39 27.46 -16.12
CA TYR A 84 6.91 27.69 -17.47
C TYR A 84 5.91 28.48 -18.33
N ALA A 85 4.63 28.10 -18.32
CA ALA A 85 3.58 28.78 -19.08
C ALA A 85 3.43 30.26 -18.68
N ARG A 86 3.40 30.55 -17.37
CA ARG A 86 3.33 31.94 -16.86
C ARG A 86 4.55 32.77 -17.27
N ARG A 87 5.74 32.19 -17.26
CA ARG A 87 6.97 32.88 -17.71
C ARG A 87 6.98 33.12 -19.21
N LEU A 88 6.44 32.18 -20.00
CA LEU A 88 6.29 32.34 -21.44
C LEU A 88 5.35 33.51 -21.76
N GLN A 89 4.20 33.58 -21.08
CA GLN A 89 3.24 34.70 -21.21
C GLN A 89 3.89 36.04 -20.86
N ALA A 90 4.58 36.13 -19.73
CA ALA A 90 5.28 37.36 -19.33
C ALA A 90 6.32 37.79 -20.39
N ARG A 91 7.07 36.83 -20.96
CA ARG A 91 8.01 37.12 -22.04
C ARG A 91 7.29 37.66 -23.27
N THR A 92 6.23 37.00 -23.73
CA THR A 92 5.48 37.45 -24.93
C THR A 92 4.91 38.84 -24.73
N GLU A 93 4.39 39.16 -23.54
CA GLU A 93 3.92 40.51 -23.20
C GLU A 93 5.06 41.54 -23.25
N THR A 94 6.25 41.22 -22.72
CA THR A 94 7.41 42.11 -22.80
C THR A 94 7.92 42.30 -24.22
N GLU A 95 7.88 41.27 -25.06
CA GLU A 95 8.25 41.34 -26.49
C GLU A 95 7.25 42.19 -27.28
N ASP A 96 5.96 42.05 -27.01
CA ASP A 96 4.91 42.86 -27.63
C ASP A 96 5.04 44.34 -27.23
N LEU A 97 5.33 44.63 -25.96
CA LEU A 97 5.59 46.00 -25.49
C LEU A 97 6.84 46.57 -26.15
N LEU A 98 7.92 45.80 -26.25
CA LEU A 98 9.15 46.20 -26.94
C LEU A 98 8.85 46.52 -28.42
N ALA A 99 8.08 45.67 -29.10
CA ALA A 99 7.71 45.87 -30.50
C ALA A 99 6.87 47.13 -30.70
N ARG A 100 5.92 47.42 -29.79
CA ARG A 100 5.15 48.67 -29.79
C ARG A 100 6.06 49.89 -29.57
N MET A 101 7.00 49.82 -28.62
CA MET A 101 7.94 50.90 -28.36
C MET A 101 8.90 51.18 -29.52
N GLN A 102 9.33 50.14 -30.24
CA GLN A 102 10.16 50.30 -31.44
C GLN A 102 9.39 50.96 -32.60
N LYS A 103 8.11 50.63 -32.77
CA LYS A 103 7.24 51.25 -33.79
C LYS A 103 6.96 52.74 -33.51
N HIS A 104 6.96 53.14 -32.24
CA HIS A 104 6.67 54.51 -31.81
C HIS A 104 7.93 55.35 -31.55
N GLU A 105 9.10 55.02 -32.14
CA GLU A 105 10.34 55.80 -31.94
C GLU A 105 10.08 57.30 -32.13
N PRO A 106 10.07 58.12 -31.05
CA PRO A 106 10.02 59.55 -31.20
C PRO A 106 11.39 59.93 -31.72
N GLY A 107 11.43 60.34 -32.98
CA GLY A 107 12.60 61.00 -33.56
C GLY A 107 13.15 62.02 -32.57
N VAL A 108 14.49 62.05 -32.48
CA VAL A 108 15.34 63.00 -31.76
C VAL A 108 14.55 64.22 -31.26
N SER A 109 14.45 64.40 -29.93
CA SER A 109 13.84 65.62 -29.40
C SER A 109 14.62 66.83 -29.93
N LEU A 110 13.89 67.88 -30.31
CA LEU A 110 14.37 69.08 -31.02
C LEU A 110 15.56 69.81 -30.34
N TRP A 111 16.00 69.36 -29.16
CA TRP A 111 17.00 70.01 -28.30
C TRP A 111 18.16 69.08 -27.87
N GLY A 112 18.38 67.95 -28.56
CA GLY A 112 19.50 67.06 -28.25
C GLY A 112 19.33 66.21 -26.97
N TYR A 113 18.19 66.33 -26.29
CA TYR A 113 17.85 65.47 -25.16
C TYR A 113 17.42 64.09 -25.67
N GLN A 114 18.02 63.01 -25.13
CA GLN A 114 17.51 61.66 -25.35
C GLN A 114 16.09 61.57 -24.80
N SER A 115 15.11 61.29 -25.68
CA SER A 115 13.74 61.00 -25.26
C SER A 115 13.73 59.90 -24.20
N PRO A 116 12.91 60.01 -23.12
CA PRO A 116 12.74 58.94 -22.12
C PRO A 116 12.41 57.58 -22.74
N ALA A 117 11.78 57.56 -23.92
CA ALA A 117 11.51 56.35 -24.69
C ALA A 117 12.78 55.60 -25.10
N ARG A 118 13.87 56.32 -25.43
CA ARG A 118 15.15 55.73 -25.85
C ARG A 118 15.91 55.08 -24.69
N LYS A 119 15.82 55.64 -23.48
CA LYS A 119 16.35 55.03 -22.25
C LYS A 119 15.57 53.76 -21.86
N ARG A 120 14.24 53.79 -21.98
CA ARG A 120 13.39 52.62 -21.69
C ARG A 120 13.58 51.46 -22.67
N LEU A 121 13.98 51.73 -23.93
CA LEU A 121 14.24 50.70 -24.93
C LEU A 121 15.42 49.80 -24.56
N SER A 122 16.54 50.35 -24.04
CA SER A 122 17.67 49.53 -23.60
C SER A 122 17.30 48.65 -22.40
N ASP A 123 16.55 49.21 -21.45
CA ASP A 123 16.11 48.49 -20.26
C ASP A 123 15.13 47.36 -20.61
N MET A 124 14.20 47.60 -21.54
CA MET A 124 13.30 46.56 -22.04
C MET A 124 14.03 45.47 -22.84
N ARG A 125 15.02 45.81 -23.67
CA ARG A 125 15.85 44.81 -24.36
C ARG A 125 16.58 43.92 -23.35
N ARG A 126 17.12 44.53 -22.29
CA ARG A 126 17.74 43.79 -21.18
C ARG A 126 16.72 42.87 -20.50
N ALA A 127 15.53 43.36 -20.18
CA ALA A 127 14.47 42.55 -19.58
C ALA A 127 14.10 41.33 -20.45
N VAL A 128 13.94 41.49 -21.77
CA VAL A 128 13.66 40.37 -22.69
C VAL A 128 14.80 39.33 -22.67
N THR A 129 16.07 39.77 -22.64
CA THR A 129 17.20 38.84 -22.54
C THR A 129 17.25 38.11 -21.20
N GLU A 130 16.92 38.78 -20.09
CA GLU A 130 16.83 38.19 -18.76
C GLU A 130 15.67 37.19 -18.66
N HIS A 131 14.51 37.51 -19.24
CA HIS A 131 13.38 36.59 -19.37
C HIS A 131 13.74 35.36 -20.21
N THR A 132 14.50 35.53 -21.30
CA THR A 132 14.94 34.42 -22.15
C THR A 132 15.85 33.46 -21.38
N ARG A 133 16.79 33.97 -20.58
CA ARG A 133 17.64 33.15 -19.70
C ARG A 133 16.82 32.45 -18.61
N ALA A 134 15.88 33.17 -17.99
CA ALA A 134 14.99 32.58 -16.98
C ALA A 134 14.08 31.48 -17.56
N MET A 135 13.69 31.61 -18.84
CA MET A 135 12.94 30.61 -19.58
C MET A 135 13.78 29.35 -19.88
N GLN A 136 15.05 29.50 -20.25
CA GLN A 136 15.95 28.35 -20.44
C GLN A 136 16.06 27.52 -19.15
N VAL A 137 16.29 28.17 -18.01
CA VAL A 137 16.34 27.51 -16.69
C VAL A 137 14.99 26.88 -16.32
N ALA A 138 13.87 27.53 -16.66
CA ALA A 138 12.54 26.98 -16.43
C ALA A 138 12.29 25.71 -17.25
N GLN A 139 12.70 25.72 -18.52
CA GLN A 139 12.57 24.59 -19.44
C GLN A 139 13.39 23.40 -18.97
N GLU A 140 14.64 23.60 -18.55
CA GLU A 140 15.47 22.54 -17.97
C GLU A 140 14.80 21.89 -16.75
N ARG A 141 14.26 22.71 -15.83
CA ARG A 141 13.53 22.21 -14.65
C ARG A 141 12.27 21.44 -15.03
N GLN A 142 11.52 21.91 -16.02
CA GLN A 142 10.35 21.22 -16.54
C GLN A 142 10.73 19.85 -17.13
N VAL A 143 11.81 19.76 -17.91
CA VAL A 143 12.31 18.50 -18.45
C VAL A 143 12.72 17.54 -17.32
N LEU A 144 13.44 18.03 -16.31
CA LEU A 144 13.79 17.23 -15.13
C LEU A 144 12.55 16.72 -14.40
N ALA A 145 11.54 17.56 -14.20
CA ALA A 145 10.29 17.17 -13.55
C ALA A 145 9.52 16.10 -14.36
N VAL A 146 9.42 16.26 -15.69
CA VAL A 146 8.78 15.29 -16.59
C VAL A 146 9.52 13.94 -16.57
N THR A 147 10.86 13.96 -16.58
CA THR A 147 11.64 12.71 -16.52
C THR A 147 11.49 12.02 -15.16
N ALA A 148 11.44 12.78 -14.06
CA ALA A 148 11.17 12.25 -12.73
C ALA A 148 9.78 11.61 -12.65
N ALA A 149 8.75 12.27 -13.20
CA ALA A 149 7.39 11.73 -13.26
C ALA A 149 7.28 10.44 -14.06
N LYS A 150 7.95 10.36 -15.23
CA LYS A 150 8.02 9.12 -16.02
C LYS A 150 8.66 7.98 -15.22
N ARG A 151 9.77 8.25 -14.52
CA ARG A 151 10.43 7.25 -13.66
C ARG A 151 9.53 6.82 -12.51
N ALA A 152 8.86 7.76 -11.85
CA ALA A 152 7.94 7.48 -10.74
C ALA A 152 6.78 6.58 -11.18
N ARG A 153 6.15 6.87 -12.33
CA ARG A 153 5.12 6.00 -12.93
C ARG A 153 5.64 4.59 -13.21
N GLY A 154 6.86 4.48 -13.74
CA GLY A 154 7.53 3.20 -13.97
C GLY A 154 7.79 2.42 -12.67
N GLN A 155 8.22 3.10 -11.62
CA GLN A 155 8.41 2.50 -10.29
C GLN A 155 7.09 2.00 -9.70
N LEU A 156 6.01 2.79 -9.81
CA LEU A 156 4.69 2.37 -9.36
C LEU A 156 4.18 1.15 -10.13
N ALA A 157 4.33 1.14 -11.46
CA ALA A 157 3.97 -0.01 -12.27
C ALA A 157 4.77 -1.27 -11.89
N ALA A 158 6.08 -1.11 -11.62
CA ALA A 158 6.92 -2.21 -11.15
C ALA A 158 6.54 -2.70 -9.75
N ALA A 159 6.20 -1.80 -8.83
CA ALA A 159 5.74 -2.13 -7.48
C ALA A 159 4.40 -2.90 -7.53
N ARG A 160 3.43 -2.43 -8.32
CA ARG A 160 2.16 -3.13 -8.56
C ARG A 160 2.38 -4.50 -9.20
N ALA A 161 3.26 -4.61 -10.19
CA ALA A 161 3.56 -5.89 -10.82
C ALA A 161 4.22 -6.88 -9.84
N ARG A 162 5.13 -6.41 -8.96
CA ARG A 162 5.71 -7.25 -7.90
C ARG A 162 4.66 -7.69 -6.88
N PHE A 163 3.76 -6.79 -6.50
CA PHE A 163 2.65 -7.13 -5.62
C PHE A 163 1.74 -8.16 -6.26
N ASN A 164 1.31 -7.98 -7.51
CA ASN A 164 0.45 -8.92 -8.21
C ASN A 164 1.10 -10.29 -8.36
N ARG A 165 2.40 -10.38 -8.68
CA ARG A 165 3.11 -11.67 -8.71
C ARG A 165 3.21 -12.32 -7.33
N TRP A 166 3.47 -11.53 -6.29
CA TRP A 166 3.43 -12.02 -4.92
C TRP A 166 2.03 -12.52 -4.58
N GLN A 167 1.00 -11.77 -4.95
CA GLN A 167 -0.40 -12.13 -4.81
C GLN A 167 -0.67 -13.44 -5.53
N GLU A 168 -0.36 -13.59 -6.81
CA GLU A 168 -0.52 -14.81 -7.60
C GLU A 168 0.19 -16.02 -6.97
N ALA A 169 1.40 -15.83 -6.42
CA ALA A 169 2.10 -16.87 -5.68
C ALA A 169 1.42 -17.26 -4.35
N GLN A 170 0.55 -16.40 -3.81
CA GLN A 170 -0.28 -16.64 -2.61
C GLN A 170 -1.76 -16.95 -2.92
N ILE A 171 -2.30 -16.59 -4.10
CA ILE A 171 -3.75 -16.59 -4.45
C ILE A 171 -4.29 -18.00 -4.63
N GLU A 172 -3.47 -19.02 -4.89
CA GLU A 172 -3.93 -20.39 -4.69
C GLU A 172 -4.37 -20.67 -3.23
N LYS A 173 -4.15 -19.74 -2.28
CA LYS A 173 -4.39 -19.97 -0.85
C LYS A 173 -5.02 -18.82 -0.04
N ILE A 174 -5.12 -17.58 -0.51
CA ILE A 174 -5.47 -16.45 0.39
C ILE A 174 -6.42 -15.42 -0.27
N ASP A 175 -7.69 -15.46 0.13
CA ASP A 175 -8.62 -14.31 0.03
C ASP A 175 -8.59 -13.58 1.38
N PRO A 176 -8.19 -12.30 1.45
CA PRO A 176 -8.07 -11.57 2.72
C PRO A 176 -9.39 -11.52 3.51
N ARG A 177 -10.54 -11.46 2.82
CA ARG A 177 -11.85 -11.47 3.48
C ARG A 177 -12.17 -12.86 4.06
N ALA A 178 -11.78 -13.91 3.35
CA ALA A 178 -11.91 -15.27 3.87
C ALA A 178 -11.00 -15.50 5.08
N VAL A 179 -9.78 -14.95 5.08
CA VAL A 179 -8.87 -15.02 6.24
C VAL A 179 -9.43 -14.29 7.45
N GLU A 180 -10.01 -13.10 7.29
CA GLU A 180 -10.64 -12.39 8.42
C GLU A 180 -11.83 -13.17 9.00
N LEU A 181 -12.70 -13.71 8.14
CA LEU A 181 -13.82 -14.56 8.56
C LEU A 181 -13.35 -15.85 9.24
N GLU A 182 -12.26 -16.44 8.75
CA GLU A 182 -11.67 -17.61 9.36
C GLU A 182 -11.02 -17.28 10.71
N MET A 183 -10.25 -16.20 10.81
CA MET A 183 -9.64 -15.75 12.06
C MET A 183 -10.68 -15.44 13.13
N THR A 184 -11.77 -14.75 12.77
CA THR A 184 -12.88 -14.49 13.71
C THR A 184 -13.58 -15.79 14.13
N GLY A 185 -13.82 -16.72 13.20
CA GLY A 185 -14.36 -18.04 13.51
C GLY A 185 -13.43 -18.88 14.42
N LEU A 186 -12.12 -18.84 14.18
CA LEU A 186 -11.11 -19.50 15.00
C LEU A 186 -11.07 -18.90 16.41
N GLN A 187 -11.11 -17.57 16.53
CA GLN A 187 -11.18 -16.89 17.84
C GLN A 187 -12.41 -17.30 18.64
N GLN A 188 -13.58 -17.38 17.99
CA GLN A 188 -14.80 -17.84 18.65
C GLN A 188 -14.69 -19.30 19.14
N ARG A 189 -14.13 -20.20 18.32
CA ARG A 189 -13.90 -21.61 18.70
C ARG A 189 -12.89 -21.73 19.83
N MET A 190 -11.77 -21.02 19.76
CA MET A 190 -10.76 -20.97 20.81
C MET A 190 -11.34 -20.43 22.12
N GLY A 191 -12.11 -19.35 22.05
CA GLY A 191 -12.81 -18.78 23.20
C GLY A 191 -13.88 -19.69 23.78
N PHE A 192 -14.51 -20.56 22.98
CA PHE A 192 -15.39 -21.62 23.48
C PHE A 192 -14.61 -22.71 24.22
N LEU A 193 -13.50 -23.19 23.65
CA LEU A 193 -12.67 -24.22 24.27
C LEU A 193 -12.13 -23.77 25.62
N LEU A 194 -11.63 -22.53 25.72
CA LEU A 194 -11.12 -21.98 26.98
C LEU A 194 -12.17 -21.87 28.10
N ARG A 195 -13.48 -21.97 27.82
CA ARG A 195 -14.52 -22.02 28.88
C ARG A 195 -14.71 -23.37 29.50
N HIS A 196 -14.19 -24.41 28.85
CA HIS A 196 -14.39 -25.80 29.24
C HIS A 196 -13.08 -26.45 29.72
N LEU A 197 -11.98 -25.69 29.72
CA LEU A 197 -10.65 -26.13 30.13
C LEU A 197 -10.30 -25.61 31.53
N SER A 198 -9.56 -26.43 32.27
CA SER A 198 -8.91 -26.09 33.55
C SER A 198 -7.41 -26.38 33.48
N GLU A 199 -6.62 -25.86 34.43
CA GLU A 199 -5.19 -26.15 34.50
C GLU A 199 -4.89 -27.65 34.66
N ALA A 200 -5.74 -28.37 35.39
CA ALA A 200 -5.62 -29.82 35.57
C ALA A 200 -5.75 -30.58 34.23
N ASP A 201 -6.66 -30.12 33.35
CA ASP A 201 -6.84 -30.74 32.02
C ASP A 201 -5.59 -30.52 31.13
N ILE A 202 -4.92 -29.39 31.29
CA ILE A 202 -3.67 -29.07 30.59
C ILE A 202 -2.53 -29.94 31.11
N ASP A 203 -2.42 -30.11 32.43
CA ASP A 203 -1.43 -30.98 33.05
C ASP A 203 -1.61 -32.44 32.62
N GLU A 204 -2.85 -32.93 32.58
CA GLU A 204 -3.17 -34.27 32.08
C GLU A 204 -2.80 -34.45 30.61
N ALA A 205 -3.03 -33.44 29.76
CA ALA A 205 -2.65 -33.47 28.35
C ALA A 205 -1.12 -33.51 28.14
N VAL A 206 -0.35 -32.83 29.02
CA VAL A 206 1.12 -32.89 28.99
C VAL A 206 1.62 -34.24 29.50
N MET A 207 1.07 -34.73 30.61
CA MET A 207 1.48 -36.01 31.21
C MET A 207 1.18 -37.20 30.29
N SER A 208 0.10 -37.11 29.50
CA SER A 208 -0.26 -38.10 28.49
C SER A 208 0.48 -37.93 27.15
N ASN A 209 1.46 -37.00 27.06
CA ASN A 209 2.21 -36.66 25.84
C ASN A 209 1.32 -36.29 24.64
N ARG A 210 0.10 -35.82 24.88
CA ARG A 210 -0.81 -35.37 23.82
C ARG A 210 -0.46 -33.97 23.31
N VAL A 211 0.17 -33.17 24.16
CA VAL A 211 0.56 -31.78 23.88
C VAL A 211 1.96 -31.53 24.42
N SER A 212 2.78 -30.77 23.69
CA SER A 212 4.12 -30.40 24.15
C SER A 212 4.07 -29.43 25.33
N ARG A 213 5.15 -29.36 26.13
CA ARG A 213 5.26 -28.38 27.23
C ARG A 213 5.12 -26.93 26.74
N GLN A 214 5.58 -26.65 25.52
CA GLN A 214 5.50 -25.32 24.93
C GLN A 214 4.06 -24.95 24.55
N GLU A 215 3.33 -25.86 23.89
CA GLU A 215 1.91 -25.68 23.58
C GLU A 215 1.06 -25.58 24.87
N ALA A 216 1.38 -26.37 25.90
CA ALA A 216 0.70 -26.26 27.19
C ALA A 216 0.93 -24.90 27.85
N GLN A 217 2.12 -24.32 27.73
CA GLN A 217 2.38 -22.97 28.22
C GLN A 217 1.55 -21.91 27.50
N THR A 218 1.36 -22.03 26.18
CA THR A 218 0.52 -21.09 25.43
C THR A 218 -0.95 -21.21 25.83
N VAL A 219 -1.46 -22.44 26.01
CA VAL A 219 -2.84 -22.66 26.52
C VAL A 219 -3.01 -22.08 27.92
N ARG A 220 -2.04 -22.29 28.83
CA ARG A 220 -2.08 -21.72 30.19
C ARG A 220 -2.04 -20.19 30.21
N GLN A 221 -1.26 -19.58 29.32
CA GLN A 221 -1.23 -18.12 29.21
C GLN A 221 -2.60 -17.61 28.75
N ALA A 222 -3.19 -18.22 27.73
CA ALA A 222 -4.51 -17.81 27.25
C ALA A 222 -5.64 -18.04 28.27
N LEU A 223 -5.59 -19.14 29.02
CA LEU A 223 -6.53 -19.41 30.11
C LEU A 223 -6.45 -18.31 31.18
N ARG A 224 -5.22 -17.95 31.59
CA ARG A 224 -4.99 -16.88 32.56
C ARG A 224 -5.46 -15.52 32.04
N SER A 225 -5.10 -15.14 30.81
CA SER A 225 -5.56 -13.87 30.22
C SER A 225 -7.07 -13.74 30.23
N ARG A 226 -7.79 -14.82 29.93
CA ARG A 226 -9.26 -14.83 30.00
C ARG A 226 -9.78 -14.69 31.43
N GLN A 227 -9.18 -15.36 32.40
CA GLN A 227 -9.57 -15.21 33.81
C GLN A 227 -9.39 -13.77 34.29
N TRP A 228 -8.35 -13.07 33.82
CA TRP A 228 -8.17 -11.64 34.06
C TRP A 228 -9.28 -10.80 33.40
N GLU A 229 -9.62 -11.06 32.13
CA GLU A 229 -10.70 -10.35 31.43
C GLU A 229 -12.09 -10.56 32.09
N ASP A 230 -12.34 -11.75 32.65
CA ASP A 230 -13.58 -12.06 33.37
C ASP A 230 -13.63 -11.38 34.77
N LEU A 231 -12.47 -10.98 35.34
CA LEU A 231 -12.37 -10.24 36.61
C LEU A 231 -12.50 -8.71 36.44
N GLU A 232 -12.18 -8.19 35.27
CA GLU A 232 -12.27 -6.76 34.94
C GLU A 232 -13.68 -6.32 34.48
N ARG A 233 -14.61 -7.27 34.27
CA ARG A 233 -16.00 -7.03 33.87
C ARG A 233 -16.96 -7.10 35.04
#